data_AF-A0A6G8DFU1-F1
#
_entry.id   AF-A0A6G8DFU1-F1
#
_cell.length_a   1.000
_cell.length_b   1.000
_cell.length_c   1.000
_cell.angle_alpha   90.00
_cell.angle_beta   90.00
_cell.angle_gamma   90.00
#
_symmetry.space_group_name_H-M   'P 1'
#
loop_
_entity.id
_entity.type
_entity.pdbx_description
1 polymer ?
#
loop_
_entity_poly.entity_id
_entity_poly.type
_entity_poly.pdbx_seq_one_letter_code
_entity_poly.pdbx_strand_id
1 'polypeptide(L)'
;MIVPEYWSEAKLKQRIDGAQVTIKRFGWSDESEAAAHAHASKRAHEAMTRAVRGEKVRKVDHKIPYNGAEGLPIREEVVGRQDDVVITRNSYGALCLNTPDVLFADIDFDQAPVKGLSTAIYLFLILISTGVAYGYESYAVFIGLVVLSLFAAPILVRLANKMHTRLNGEPEDKALKIVESYVEMHPEVHLRLYRTPMGFRVMAMHQAYEPGSEATNQILQALKSDPIYIRMCRNQHCFRARVSPKPWRIGIDRIVPRPGVWPIRNERMPARIDWVKKYDRRAAHFAACRFVKELGSGKSVVKTRQLQALHDQMCRAESGLEIA
;
A
#
# COMPACT_ATOMS: atom_id res chain seq x y z
N MET A 1 1.38 18.58 4.26
CA MET A 1 1.98 17.29 4.65
C MET A 1 2.29 17.28 6.14
N ILE A 2 2.00 16.18 6.85
CA ILE A 2 2.24 16.07 8.30
C ILE A 2 3.14 14.86 8.59
N VAL A 3 4.44 15.12 8.80
CA VAL A 3 5.45 14.13 9.22
C VAL A 3 6.15 14.64 10.49
N PRO A 4 5.55 14.41 11.67
CA PRO A 4 6.07 14.94 12.92
C PRO A 4 7.32 14.24 13.41
N GLU A 5 8.23 15.00 14.02
CA GLU A 5 9.46 14.48 14.62
C GLU A 5 9.19 13.75 15.96
N TYR A 6 8.44 14.40 16.85
CA TYR A 6 8.14 13.89 18.19
C TYR A 6 6.74 13.30 18.28
N TRP A 7 6.64 12.20 19.03
CA TRP A 7 5.38 11.48 19.25
C TRP A 7 5.24 11.09 20.71
N SER A 8 4.03 11.21 21.25
CA SER A 8 3.70 10.75 22.60
C SER A 8 2.30 10.11 22.62
N GLU A 9 1.99 9.40 23.71
CA GLU A 9 0.68 8.79 23.95
C GLU A 9 0.09 9.33 25.26
N ALA A 10 -1.19 9.68 25.24
CA ALA A 10 -1.96 9.96 26.45
C ALA A 10 -3.05 8.91 26.62
N LYS A 11 -3.33 8.56 27.88
CA LYS A 11 -4.37 7.61 28.27
C LYS A 11 -5.24 8.23 29.34
N LEU A 12 -6.52 8.35 29.06
CA LEU A 12 -7.53 8.83 30.00
C LEU A 12 -8.50 7.70 30.35
N LYS A 13 -8.89 7.61 31.62
CA LYS A 13 -9.88 6.65 32.13
C LYS A 13 -10.96 7.41 32.86
N GLN A 14 -12.23 7.15 32.55
CA GLN A 14 -13.37 7.75 33.22
C GLN A 14 -14.54 6.77 33.27
N ARG A 15 -15.41 6.90 34.27
CA ARG A 15 -16.65 6.12 34.36
C ARG A 15 -17.79 6.90 33.69
N ILE A 16 -18.47 6.28 32.73
CA ILE A 16 -19.61 6.82 31.98
C ILE A 16 -20.73 5.79 32.11
N ASP A 17 -21.91 6.19 32.59
CA ASP A 17 -23.09 5.32 32.78
C ASP A 17 -22.77 4.00 33.49
N GLY A 18 -21.96 4.08 34.55
CA GLY A 18 -21.55 2.92 35.35
C GLY A 18 -20.44 2.05 34.73
N ALA A 19 -20.06 2.25 33.47
CA ALA A 19 -18.99 1.53 32.77
C ALA A 19 -17.67 2.32 32.71
N GLN A 20 -16.53 1.63 32.85
CA GLN A 20 -15.21 2.25 32.69
C GLN A 20 -14.86 2.41 31.20
N VAL A 21 -14.67 3.65 30.76
CA VAL A 21 -14.21 4.00 29.42
C VAL A 21 -12.75 4.41 29.48
N THR A 22 -11.93 3.79 28.63
CA THR A 22 -10.51 4.15 28.46
C THR A 22 -10.32 4.69 27.05
N ILE A 23 -9.77 5.91 26.95
CA ILE A 23 -9.40 6.53 25.69
C ILE A 23 -7.88 6.65 25.62
N LYS A 24 -7.31 6.23 24.49
CA LYS A 24 -5.89 6.39 24.16
C LYS A 24 -5.74 7.19 22.88
N ARG A 25 -4.86 8.17 22.90
CA ARG A 25 -4.55 9.03 21.76
C ARG A 25 -3.06 9.18 21.57
N PHE A 26 -2.65 9.25 20.31
CA PHE A 26 -1.35 9.81 19.97
C PHE A 26 -1.45 11.32 19.87
N GLY A 27 -0.37 11.97 20.29
CA GLY A 27 -0.07 13.35 19.98
C GLY A 27 1.31 13.42 19.35
N TRP A 28 1.56 14.54 18.71
CA TRP A 28 2.75 14.77 17.92
C TRP A 28 3.11 16.26 17.92
N SER A 29 4.39 16.55 17.68
CA SER A 29 4.95 17.90 17.61
C SER A 29 6.27 17.86 16.82
N ASP A 30 6.66 18.99 16.26
CA ASP A 30 8.00 19.20 15.69
C ASP A 30 8.96 19.89 16.68
N GLU A 31 8.47 20.27 17.87
CA GLU A 31 9.25 21.03 18.86
C GLU A 31 9.86 20.15 19.95
N SER A 32 9.03 19.28 20.57
CA SER A 32 9.49 18.43 21.67
C SER A 32 8.53 17.27 21.99
N GLU A 33 9.02 16.29 22.73
CA GLU A 33 8.19 15.21 23.29
C GLU A 33 7.14 15.75 24.29
N ALA A 34 7.47 16.81 25.05
CA ALA A 34 6.54 17.45 25.98
C ALA A 34 5.36 18.10 25.24
N ALA A 35 5.62 18.81 24.13
CA ALA A 35 4.59 19.37 23.27
C ALA A 35 3.73 18.26 22.62
N ALA A 36 4.36 17.17 22.16
CA ALA A 36 3.64 16.01 21.66
C ALA A 36 2.73 15.37 22.72
N HIS A 37 3.18 15.30 23.98
CA HIS A 37 2.38 14.81 25.10
C HIS A 37 1.20 15.75 25.43
N ALA A 38 1.42 17.06 25.46
CA ALA A 38 0.36 18.05 25.65
C ALA A 38 -0.72 17.93 24.57
N HIS A 39 -0.31 17.76 23.31
CA HIS A 39 -1.21 17.51 22.19
C HIS A 39 -1.98 16.18 22.34
N ALA A 40 -1.30 15.10 22.75
CA ALA A 40 -1.92 13.80 23.00
C ALA A 40 -3.01 13.90 24.09
N SER A 41 -2.66 14.59 25.18
CA SER A 41 -3.56 14.82 26.32
C SER A 41 -4.76 15.64 25.90
N LYS A 42 -4.58 16.75 25.17
CA LYS A 42 -5.70 17.55 24.63
C LYS A 42 -6.65 16.69 23.79
N ARG A 43 -6.14 15.91 22.82
CA ARG A 43 -6.93 14.99 22.00
C ARG A 43 -7.67 13.94 22.83
N ALA A 44 -7.06 13.43 23.90
CA ALA A 44 -7.69 12.43 24.77
C ALA A 44 -8.83 13.04 25.59
N HIS A 45 -8.67 14.26 26.09
CA HIS A 45 -9.72 14.99 26.81
C HIS A 45 -10.89 15.32 25.88
N GLU A 46 -10.65 15.88 24.70
CA GLU A 46 -11.69 16.17 23.71
C GLU A 46 -12.50 14.92 23.33
N ALA A 47 -11.81 13.80 23.08
CA ALA A 47 -12.44 12.53 22.80
C ALA A 47 -13.26 12.00 24.00
N MET A 48 -12.81 12.22 25.23
CA MET A 48 -13.56 11.84 26.43
C MET A 48 -14.79 12.71 26.64
N THR A 49 -14.68 14.02 26.46
CA THR A 49 -15.82 14.94 26.54
C THR A 49 -16.92 14.53 25.55
N ARG A 50 -16.55 14.17 24.32
CA ARG A 50 -17.50 13.66 23.32
C ARG A 50 -18.11 12.32 23.73
N ALA A 51 -17.32 11.40 24.27
CA ALA A 51 -17.81 10.12 24.75
C ALA A 51 -18.79 10.28 25.93
N VAL A 52 -18.54 11.22 26.84
CA VAL A 52 -19.44 11.57 27.95
C VAL A 52 -20.77 12.14 27.45
N ARG A 53 -20.78 12.85 26.32
CA ARG A 53 -22.00 13.33 25.65
C ARG A 53 -22.77 12.24 24.89
N GLY A 54 -22.33 10.99 24.95
CA GLY A 54 -22.95 9.87 24.23
C GLY A 54 -22.54 9.75 22.76
N GLU A 55 -21.57 10.53 22.28
CA GLU A 55 -21.09 10.40 20.91
C GLU A 55 -20.31 9.10 20.70
N LYS A 56 -20.44 8.51 19.50
CA LYS A 56 -19.63 7.35 19.11
C LYS A 56 -18.19 7.78 18.82
N VAL A 57 -17.34 7.66 19.82
CA VAL A 57 -15.91 7.99 19.72
C VAL A 57 -15.07 6.72 19.66
N ARG A 58 -14.10 6.71 18.74
CA ARG A 58 -13.08 5.66 18.69
C ARG A 58 -12.29 5.64 20.00
N LYS A 59 -12.10 4.49 20.64
CA LYS A 59 -11.44 4.46 21.96
C LYS A 59 -9.91 4.52 21.89
N VAL A 60 -9.30 3.94 20.86
CA VAL A 60 -7.85 3.76 20.79
C VAL A 60 -7.35 4.12 19.40
N ASP A 61 -6.32 4.97 19.35
CA ASP A 61 -5.50 5.16 18.16
C ASP A 61 -4.58 3.95 18.00
N HIS A 62 -4.71 3.21 16.88
CA HIS A 62 -3.99 1.97 16.66
C HIS A 62 -2.53 2.22 16.24
N LYS A 63 -1.63 1.40 16.78
CA LYS A 63 -0.21 1.34 16.43
C LYS A 63 0.02 0.43 15.22
N ILE A 64 -0.70 0.68 14.13
CA ILE A 64 -0.67 -0.17 12.92
C ILE A 64 -0.15 0.62 11.70
N PRO A 65 0.39 -0.09 10.70
CA PRO A 65 0.67 0.51 9.40
C PRO A 65 -0.61 1.11 8.79
N TYR A 66 -0.48 2.16 7.97
CA TYR A 66 -1.61 2.81 7.27
C TYR A 66 -2.67 3.44 8.18
N ASN A 67 -2.35 3.71 9.45
CA ASN A 67 -3.22 4.44 10.37
C ASN A 67 -3.51 5.90 9.92
N GLY A 68 -2.82 6.38 8.88
CA GLY A 68 -3.17 7.61 8.16
C GLY A 68 -4.61 7.63 7.65
N ALA A 69 -5.15 6.48 7.25
CA ALA A 69 -6.54 6.36 6.84
C ALA A 69 -7.53 6.66 7.98
N GLU A 70 -7.05 6.59 9.23
CA GLU A 70 -7.79 6.89 10.45
C GLU A 70 -7.54 8.32 10.97
N GLY A 71 -6.85 9.16 10.21
CA GLY A 71 -6.60 10.57 10.53
C GLY A 71 -5.34 10.84 11.35
N LEU A 72 -4.38 9.90 11.37
CA LEU A 72 -3.08 10.09 12.02
C LEU A 72 -2.01 10.56 11.03
N PRO A 73 -1.10 11.45 11.42
CA PRO A 73 0.06 11.81 10.60
C PRO A 73 0.96 10.62 10.29
N ILE A 74 1.95 10.84 9.41
CA ILE A 74 2.95 9.83 9.09
C ILE A 74 3.82 9.59 10.32
N ARG A 75 3.59 8.46 10.99
CA ARG A 75 4.31 8.02 12.19
C ARG A 75 5.44 7.07 11.81
N GLU A 76 6.48 7.62 11.22
CA GLU A 76 7.62 6.87 10.67
C GLU A 76 8.93 7.60 10.98
N GLU A 77 10.04 6.86 10.95
CA GLU A 77 11.38 7.44 11.08
C GLU A 77 11.66 8.33 9.86
N VAL A 78 12.01 9.60 10.08
CA VAL A 78 12.51 10.48 9.04
C VAL A 78 13.97 10.13 8.78
N VAL A 79 14.27 9.66 7.57
CA VAL A 79 15.61 9.26 7.14
C VAL A 79 16.33 10.42 6.43
N GLY A 80 15.56 11.33 5.83
CA GLY A 80 16.10 12.51 5.17
C GLY A 80 15.01 13.49 4.77
N ARG A 81 15.40 14.73 4.53
CA ARG A 81 14.56 15.80 3.99
C ARG A 81 15.30 16.46 2.84
N GLN A 82 14.58 16.76 1.78
CA GLN A 82 15.08 17.53 0.64
C GLN A 82 13.98 18.50 0.23
N ASP A 83 14.21 19.79 0.47
CA ASP A 83 13.18 20.83 0.35
C ASP A 83 11.90 20.47 1.13
N ASP A 84 10.76 20.36 0.45
CA ASP A 84 9.48 19.97 1.03
C ASP A 84 9.18 18.47 0.90
N VAL A 85 10.15 17.68 0.45
CA VAL A 85 10.07 16.21 0.33
C VAL A 85 10.67 15.56 1.56
N VAL A 86 9.96 14.59 2.13
CA VAL A 86 10.41 13.85 3.32
C VAL A 86 10.55 12.38 2.99
N ILE A 87 11.73 11.82 3.22
CA ILE A 87 12.01 10.40 3.09
C ILE A 87 11.83 9.74 4.44
N THR A 88 10.91 8.78 4.52
CA THR A 88 10.62 8.03 5.75
C THR A 88 10.93 6.54 5.60
N ARG A 89 11.19 5.86 6.71
CA ARG A 89 11.27 4.39 6.76
C ARG A 89 9.99 3.84 7.36
N ASN A 90 9.22 3.13 6.53
CA ASN A 90 7.93 2.60 6.93
C ASN A 90 8.03 1.43 7.91
N SER A 91 6.88 0.99 8.43
CA SER A 91 6.79 -0.14 9.37
C SER A 91 7.27 -1.49 8.83
N TYR A 92 7.47 -1.61 7.51
CA TYR A 92 8.12 -2.79 6.94
C TYR A 92 9.64 -2.67 6.99
N GLY A 93 10.15 -1.44 6.96
CA GLY A 93 11.56 -1.09 6.86
C GLY A 93 11.96 -0.56 5.47
N ALA A 94 11.02 -0.43 4.54
CA ALA A 94 11.28 0.17 3.22
C ALA A 94 11.20 1.70 3.27
N LEU A 95 11.97 2.35 2.43
CA LEU A 95 11.96 3.80 2.23
C LEU A 95 10.74 4.23 1.43
N CYS A 96 10.13 5.32 1.87
CA CYS A 96 9.04 5.98 1.21
C CYS A 96 9.37 7.46 1.05
N LEU A 97 9.20 7.96 -0.16
CA LEU A 97 9.21 9.37 -0.47
C LEU A 97 7.81 9.93 -0.22
N ASN A 98 7.72 11.08 0.45
CA ASN A 98 6.48 11.79 0.73
C ASN A 98 6.61 13.23 0.21
N THR A 99 5.65 13.66 -0.58
CA THR A 99 5.62 14.99 -1.24
C THR A 99 4.26 15.64 -1.00
N PRO A 100 4.19 16.96 -0.75
CA PRO A 100 2.92 17.61 -0.50
C PRO A 100 2.02 17.67 -1.73
N ASP A 101 2.57 17.67 -2.94
CA ASP A 101 1.81 18.10 -4.12
C ASP A 101 2.16 17.44 -5.47
N VAL A 102 3.08 16.49 -5.54
CA VAL A 102 3.29 15.71 -6.77
C VAL A 102 2.53 14.39 -6.68
N LEU A 103 1.54 14.23 -7.56
CA LEU A 103 0.64 13.11 -7.51
C LEU A 103 1.30 11.81 -7.96
N PHE A 104 1.19 10.79 -7.10
CA PHE A 104 1.46 9.39 -7.41
C PHE A 104 0.18 8.57 -7.36
N ALA A 105 0.03 7.63 -8.28
CA ALA A 105 -1.05 6.65 -8.32
C ALA A 105 -0.45 5.25 -8.53
N ASP A 106 -0.73 4.31 -7.63
CA ASP A 106 -0.36 2.90 -7.80
C ASP A 106 -1.58 2.15 -8.39
N ILE A 107 -1.38 1.45 -9.50
CA ILE A 107 -2.39 0.66 -10.24
C ILE A 107 -2.00 -0.80 -10.14
N ASP A 108 -2.65 -1.57 -9.27
CA ASP A 108 -2.37 -2.99 -9.11
C ASP A 108 -2.95 -3.81 -10.27
N PHE A 109 -2.22 -4.86 -10.66
CA PHE A 109 -2.71 -5.79 -11.67
C PHE A 109 -3.75 -6.74 -11.07
N ASP A 110 -4.89 -6.86 -11.75
CA ASP A 110 -5.89 -7.85 -11.37
C ASP A 110 -5.41 -9.25 -11.77
N GLN A 111 -4.78 -9.91 -10.81
CA GLN A 111 -4.32 -11.30 -10.93
C GLN A 111 -5.29 -12.29 -10.27
N ALA A 112 -6.49 -11.84 -9.90
CA ALA A 112 -7.44 -12.72 -9.24
C ALA A 112 -7.86 -13.85 -10.20
N PRO A 113 -7.81 -15.12 -9.77
CA PRO A 113 -8.36 -16.21 -10.58
C PRO A 113 -9.87 -16.01 -10.77
N VAL A 114 -10.40 -16.57 -11.85
CA VAL A 114 -11.84 -16.48 -12.15
C VAL A 114 -12.64 -17.04 -10.97
N LYS A 115 -13.51 -16.20 -10.39
CA LYS A 115 -14.34 -16.57 -9.24
C LYS A 115 -15.21 -17.78 -9.60
N GLY A 116 -15.24 -18.79 -8.73
CA GLY A 116 -16.06 -19.99 -8.90
C GLY A 116 -15.52 -21.03 -9.90
N LEU A 117 -14.46 -20.73 -10.66
CA LEU A 117 -13.90 -21.67 -11.64
C LEU A 117 -13.43 -22.97 -10.99
N SER A 118 -12.78 -22.89 -9.83
CA SER A 118 -12.36 -24.08 -9.08
C SER A 118 -13.57 -24.95 -8.71
N THR A 119 -14.62 -24.34 -8.16
CA THR A 119 -15.84 -25.06 -7.78
C THR A 119 -16.50 -25.70 -8.99
N ALA A 120 -16.60 -24.99 -10.12
CA ALA A 120 -17.16 -25.52 -11.36
C ALA A 120 -16.38 -26.73 -11.88
N ILE A 121 -15.03 -26.67 -11.87
CA ILE A 121 -14.18 -27.79 -12.29
C ILE A 121 -14.33 -28.99 -11.35
N TYR A 122 -14.38 -28.78 -10.04
CA TYR A 122 -14.60 -29.87 -9.08
C TYR A 122 -15.98 -30.53 -9.28
N LEU A 123 -17.05 -29.74 -9.43
CA LEU A 123 -18.39 -30.27 -9.69
C LEU A 123 -18.45 -31.04 -11.00
N PHE A 124 -17.79 -30.54 -12.05
CA PHE A 124 -17.71 -31.22 -13.34
C PHE A 124 -16.97 -32.56 -13.24
N LEU A 125 -15.83 -32.60 -12.55
CA LEU A 125 -15.07 -33.84 -12.35
C LEU A 125 -15.83 -34.86 -11.48
N ILE A 126 -16.54 -34.41 -10.44
CA ILE A 126 -17.41 -35.27 -9.64
C ILE A 126 -18.54 -35.83 -10.51
N LEU A 127 -19.18 -35.00 -11.34
CA LEU A 127 -20.25 -35.43 -12.24
C LEU A 127 -19.76 -36.51 -13.22
N ILE A 128 -18.57 -36.33 -13.81
CA ILE A 128 -17.93 -37.35 -14.66
C ILE A 128 -17.64 -38.62 -13.87
N SER A 129 -17.07 -38.48 -12.67
CA SER A 129 -16.73 -39.62 -11.81
C SER A 129 -17.97 -40.45 -11.46
N THR A 130 -19.10 -39.80 -11.17
CA THR A 130 -20.39 -40.45 -10.91
C THR A 130 -20.90 -41.19 -12.16
N GLY A 131 -20.86 -40.55 -13.33
CA GLY A 131 -21.32 -41.18 -14.57
C GLY A 131 -20.50 -42.41 -14.95
N VAL A 132 -19.18 -42.35 -14.81
CA VAL A 132 -18.28 -43.50 -15.07
C VAL A 132 -18.52 -44.60 -14.04
N ALA A 133 -18.61 -44.28 -12.75
CA ALA A 133 -18.85 -45.28 -11.71
C ALA A 133 -20.21 -45.97 -11.85
N TYR A 134 -21.24 -45.26 -12.32
CA TYR A 134 -22.54 -45.84 -12.62
C TYR A 134 -22.45 -46.90 -13.74
N GLY A 135 -21.71 -46.61 -14.82
CA GLY A 135 -21.51 -47.56 -15.92
C GLY A 135 -20.73 -48.82 -15.55
N TYR A 136 -19.86 -48.75 -14.53
CA TYR A 136 -19.10 -49.89 -14.00
C TYR A 136 -19.72 -50.52 -12.74
N GLU A 137 -20.86 -50.00 -12.27
CA GLU A 137 -21.54 -50.41 -11.04
C GLU A 137 -20.61 -50.53 -9.81
N SER A 138 -19.61 -49.64 -9.70
CA SER A 138 -18.52 -49.79 -8.72
C SER A 138 -18.23 -48.52 -7.94
N TYR A 139 -18.44 -48.60 -6.62
CA TYR A 139 -18.05 -47.54 -5.68
C TYR A 139 -16.53 -47.36 -5.58
N ALA A 140 -15.75 -48.42 -5.79
CA ALA A 140 -14.29 -48.31 -5.81
C ALA A 140 -13.80 -47.45 -6.97
N VAL A 141 -14.44 -47.57 -8.15
CA VAL A 141 -14.15 -46.71 -9.31
C VAL A 141 -14.49 -45.26 -9.00
N PHE A 142 -15.65 -44.99 -8.37
CA PHE A 142 -16.02 -43.64 -7.95
C PHE A 142 -14.97 -43.01 -7.02
N ILE A 143 -14.60 -43.71 -5.94
CA ILE A 143 -13.62 -43.22 -4.97
C ILE A 143 -12.28 -42.97 -5.66
N GLY A 144 -11.80 -43.89 -6.50
CA GLY A 144 -10.55 -43.73 -7.24
C GLY A 144 -10.55 -42.49 -8.14
N LEU A 145 -11.64 -42.23 -8.87
CA LEU A 145 -11.77 -41.07 -9.74
C LEU A 145 -11.90 -39.74 -8.98
N VAL A 146 -12.58 -39.73 -7.83
CA VAL A 146 -12.64 -38.55 -6.96
C VAL A 146 -11.25 -38.23 -6.41
N VAL A 147 -10.50 -39.24 -5.95
CA VAL A 147 -9.11 -39.06 -5.50
C VAL A 147 -8.23 -38.52 -6.63
N LEU A 148 -8.35 -39.07 -7.85
CA LEU A 148 -7.64 -38.57 -9.02
C LEU A 148 -8.00 -37.10 -9.33
N SER A 149 -9.28 -36.75 -9.18
CA SER A 149 -9.79 -35.40 -9.41
C SER A 149 -9.21 -34.37 -8.44
N LEU A 150 -8.86 -34.76 -7.21
CA LEU A 150 -8.16 -33.87 -6.26
C LEU A 150 -6.80 -33.42 -6.78
N PHE A 151 -6.10 -34.27 -7.54
CA PHE A 151 -4.81 -33.94 -8.15
C PHE A 151 -4.94 -33.28 -9.53
N ALA A 152 -5.95 -33.68 -10.32
CA ALA A 152 -6.17 -33.13 -11.67
C ALA A 152 -6.78 -31.73 -11.65
N ALA A 153 -7.70 -31.43 -10.72
CA ALA A 153 -8.43 -30.16 -10.68
C ALA A 153 -7.51 -28.92 -10.57
N PRO A 154 -6.47 -28.88 -9.72
CA PRO A 154 -5.55 -27.73 -9.67
C PRO A 154 -4.85 -27.45 -11.00
N ILE A 155 -4.51 -28.51 -11.76
CA ILE A 155 -3.87 -28.39 -13.07
C ILE A 155 -4.86 -27.78 -14.08
N LEU A 156 -6.09 -28.31 -14.11
CA LEU A 156 -7.15 -27.80 -14.99
C LEU A 156 -7.53 -26.35 -14.66
N VAL A 157 -7.63 -26.00 -13.37
CA VAL A 157 -7.90 -24.62 -12.93
C VAL A 157 -6.79 -23.67 -13.38
N ARG A 158 -5.52 -24.06 -13.26
CA ARG A 158 -4.39 -23.26 -13.74
C ARG A 158 -4.43 -23.06 -15.25
N LEU A 159 -4.69 -24.12 -16.00
CA LEU A 159 -4.77 -24.05 -17.47
C LEU A 159 -5.94 -23.18 -17.92
N ALA A 160 -7.12 -23.38 -17.34
CA ALA A 160 -8.31 -22.59 -17.64
C ALA A 160 -8.13 -21.10 -17.28
N ASN A 161 -7.54 -20.78 -16.13
CA ASN A 161 -7.21 -19.39 -15.79
C ASN A 161 -6.19 -18.77 -16.77
N LYS A 162 -5.18 -19.53 -17.20
CA LYS A 162 -4.20 -19.07 -18.19
C LYS A 162 -4.83 -18.83 -19.57
N MET A 163 -5.76 -19.69 -19.98
CA MET A 163 -6.52 -19.48 -21.22
C MET A 163 -7.44 -18.26 -21.12
N HIS A 164 -8.14 -18.12 -19.99
CA HIS A 164 -9.02 -16.98 -19.74
C HIS A 164 -8.27 -15.64 -19.76
N THR A 165 -7.09 -15.58 -19.14
CA THR A 165 -6.23 -14.38 -19.16
C THR A 165 -5.76 -14.05 -20.57
N ARG A 166 -5.29 -15.04 -21.34
CA ARG A 166 -4.92 -14.83 -22.74
C ARG A 166 -6.07 -14.31 -23.60
N LEU A 167 -7.28 -14.83 -23.42
CA LEU A 167 -8.45 -14.43 -24.21
C LEU A 167 -8.98 -13.05 -23.81
N ASN A 168 -8.95 -12.72 -22.52
CA ASN A 168 -9.50 -11.46 -22.01
C ASN A 168 -8.45 -10.34 -21.89
N GLY A 169 -7.22 -10.57 -22.33
CA GLY A 169 -6.09 -9.65 -22.23
C GLY A 169 -5.32 -9.79 -20.92
N GLU A 170 -4.00 -9.64 -21.00
CA GLU A 170 -3.12 -9.72 -19.85
C GLU A 170 -3.43 -8.59 -18.84
N PRO A 171 -3.31 -8.83 -17.53
CA PRO A 171 -3.58 -7.81 -16.51
C PRO A 171 -2.79 -6.51 -16.70
N GLU A 172 -1.57 -6.64 -17.25
CA GLU A 172 -0.69 -5.52 -17.58
C GLU A 172 -1.29 -4.64 -18.69
N ASP A 173 -1.78 -5.24 -19.78
CA ASP A 173 -2.40 -4.51 -20.89
C ASP A 173 -3.67 -3.79 -20.44
N LYS A 174 -4.46 -4.41 -19.57
CA LYS A 174 -5.66 -3.78 -18.98
C LYS A 174 -5.30 -2.56 -18.15
N ALA A 175 -4.27 -2.67 -17.31
CA ALA A 175 -3.81 -1.57 -16.49
C ALA A 175 -3.23 -0.43 -17.34
N LEU A 176 -2.48 -0.77 -18.39
CA LEU A 176 -1.94 0.21 -19.33
C LEU A 176 -3.07 0.94 -20.08
N LYS A 177 -4.08 0.20 -20.56
CA LYS A 177 -5.22 0.78 -21.27
C LYS A 177 -6.00 1.77 -20.40
N ILE A 178 -6.11 1.55 -19.09
CA ILE A 178 -6.72 2.52 -18.16
C ILE A 178 -5.95 3.86 -18.20
N VAL A 179 -4.61 3.81 -18.18
CA VAL A 179 -3.77 5.02 -18.22
C VAL A 179 -3.88 5.70 -19.58
N GLU A 180 -3.80 4.94 -20.67
CA GLU A 180 -3.89 5.46 -22.04
C GLU A 180 -5.24 6.13 -22.30
N SER A 181 -6.35 5.47 -21.96
CA SER A 181 -7.69 6.05 -22.12
C SER A 181 -7.87 7.33 -21.28
N TYR A 182 -7.29 7.39 -20.08
CA TYR A 182 -7.31 8.63 -19.29
C TYR A 182 -6.56 9.77 -19.99
N VAL A 183 -5.38 9.50 -20.53
CA VAL A 183 -4.59 10.50 -21.26
C VAL A 183 -5.28 10.95 -22.55
N GLU A 184 -5.93 10.04 -23.28
CA GLU A 184 -6.71 10.37 -24.49
C GLU A 184 -7.89 11.31 -24.19
N MET A 185 -8.55 11.13 -23.05
CA MET A 185 -9.67 11.98 -22.62
C MET A 185 -9.22 13.32 -22.02
N HIS A 186 -7.94 13.46 -21.65
CA HIS A 186 -7.39 14.63 -20.97
C HIS A 186 -6.10 15.13 -21.66
N PRO A 187 -6.20 15.87 -22.78
CA PRO A 187 -5.05 16.26 -23.60
C PRO A 187 -3.98 17.12 -22.89
N GLU A 188 -4.33 17.77 -21.78
CA GLU A 188 -3.42 18.54 -20.93
C GLU A 188 -2.50 17.65 -20.09
N VAL A 189 -2.93 16.43 -19.78
CA VAL A 189 -2.26 15.53 -18.86
C VAL A 189 -0.94 15.04 -19.45
N HIS A 190 0.09 15.04 -18.62
CA HIS A 190 1.35 14.33 -18.86
C HIS A 190 1.66 13.43 -17.67
N LEU A 191 1.86 12.14 -17.94
CA LEU A 191 2.11 11.09 -16.96
C LEU A 191 3.41 10.34 -17.28
N ARG A 192 4.18 10.01 -16.24
CA ARG A 192 5.26 9.03 -16.30
C ARG A 192 4.81 7.71 -15.69
N LEU A 193 5.00 6.62 -16.44
CA LEU A 193 4.59 5.28 -16.06
C LEU A 193 5.80 4.45 -15.64
N TYR A 194 5.70 3.76 -14.50
CA TYR A 194 6.73 2.90 -13.94
C TYR A 194 6.16 1.52 -13.61
N ARG A 195 6.87 0.45 -14.00
CA ARG A 195 6.56 -0.92 -13.60
C ARG A 195 7.00 -1.16 -12.16
N THR A 196 6.08 -1.63 -11.31
CA THR A 196 6.37 -2.12 -9.96
C THR A 196 6.19 -3.65 -9.92
N PRO A 197 6.49 -4.37 -8.83
CA PRO A 197 6.31 -5.83 -8.85
C PRO A 197 4.86 -6.32 -8.96
N MET A 198 3.87 -5.53 -8.52
CA MET A 198 2.45 -5.93 -8.54
C MET A 198 1.59 -5.13 -9.51
N GLY A 199 2.15 -4.11 -10.15
CA GLY A 199 1.38 -3.28 -11.06
C GLY A 199 2.18 -2.15 -11.68
N PHE A 200 1.51 -1.02 -11.91
CA PHE A 200 2.12 0.22 -12.32
C PHE A 200 2.12 1.25 -11.20
N ARG A 201 3.06 2.18 -11.27
CA ARG A 201 3.03 3.47 -10.61
C ARG A 201 2.99 4.55 -11.68
N VAL A 202 2.12 5.52 -11.48
CA VAL A 202 1.98 6.70 -12.33
C VAL A 202 2.40 7.92 -11.53
N MET A 203 3.16 8.83 -12.16
CA MET A 203 3.50 10.14 -11.62
C MET A 203 2.96 11.22 -12.56
N ALA A 204 2.20 12.18 -12.03
CA ALA A 204 1.72 13.31 -12.81
C ALA A 204 2.80 14.39 -12.94
N MET A 205 3.06 14.84 -14.17
CA MET A 205 4.14 15.77 -14.48
C MET A 205 3.67 17.19 -14.79
N HIS A 206 2.48 17.32 -15.38
CA HIS A 206 1.97 18.57 -15.96
C HIS A 206 1.57 19.66 -14.96
N GLN A 207 1.27 19.31 -13.71
CA GLN A 207 0.89 20.26 -12.66
C GLN A 207 1.13 19.71 -11.24
N ALA A 208 1.08 20.60 -10.25
CA ALA A 208 0.98 20.22 -8.85
C ALA A 208 -0.48 19.95 -8.47
N TYR A 209 -0.70 19.06 -7.51
CA TYR A 209 -1.99 18.61 -7.03
C TYR A 209 -2.13 18.87 -5.53
N GLU A 210 -3.28 19.35 -5.09
CA GLU A 210 -3.59 19.40 -3.66
C GLU A 210 -4.19 18.06 -3.18
N PRO A 211 -3.62 17.38 -2.17
CA PRO A 211 -4.14 16.13 -1.67
C PRO A 211 -5.57 16.28 -1.11
N GLY A 212 -6.50 15.51 -1.67
CA GLY A 212 -7.91 15.52 -1.27
C GLY A 212 -8.79 16.50 -2.04
N SER A 213 -8.21 17.31 -2.95
CA SER A 213 -9.00 18.14 -3.88
C SER A 213 -9.81 17.28 -4.86
N GLU A 214 -10.81 17.89 -5.47
CA GLU A 214 -11.66 17.23 -6.46
C GLU A 214 -10.85 16.71 -7.65
N ALA A 215 -9.94 17.54 -8.19
CA ALA A 215 -9.06 17.16 -9.30
C ALA A 215 -8.16 15.95 -8.93
N THR A 216 -7.63 15.91 -7.71
CA THR A 216 -6.84 14.77 -7.20
C THR A 216 -7.69 13.51 -7.11
N ASN A 217 -8.92 13.61 -6.59
CA ASN A 217 -9.78 12.44 -6.44
C ASN A 217 -10.21 11.89 -7.81
N GLN A 218 -10.52 12.77 -8.77
CA GLN A 218 -10.91 12.37 -10.13
C GLN A 218 -9.83 11.53 -10.82
N ILE A 219 -8.58 12.01 -10.85
CA ILE A 219 -7.49 11.25 -11.48
C ILE A 219 -7.18 9.95 -10.73
N LEU A 220 -7.13 9.97 -9.39
CA LEU A 220 -6.83 8.76 -8.61
C LEU A 220 -7.91 7.67 -8.80
N GLN A 221 -9.18 8.07 -8.87
CA GLN A 221 -10.29 7.15 -9.14
C GLN A 221 -10.27 6.63 -10.58
N ALA A 222 -10.03 7.51 -11.56
CA ALA A 222 -9.93 7.12 -12.97
C ALA A 222 -8.80 6.10 -13.19
N LEU A 223 -7.66 6.30 -12.53
CA LEU A 223 -6.53 5.37 -12.54
C LEU A 223 -6.73 4.14 -11.62
N LYS A 224 -7.89 4.00 -10.96
CA LYS A 224 -8.23 2.89 -10.05
C LYS A 224 -7.23 2.70 -8.90
N SER A 225 -6.73 3.82 -8.35
CA SER A 225 -5.88 3.79 -7.16
C SER A 225 -6.62 3.21 -5.95
N ASP A 226 -5.88 2.54 -5.06
CA ASP A 226 -6.43 1.94 -3.84
C ASP A 226 -7.19 2.97 -2.97
N PRO A 227 -8.44 2.68 -2.53
CA PRO A 227 -9.24 3.62 -1.73
C PRO A 227 -8.62 3.98 -0.37
N ILE A 228 -7.82 3.08 0.24
CA ILE A 228 -7.11 3.38 1.48
C ILE A 228 -6.01 4.40 1.21
N TYR A 229 -5.25 4.24 0.12
CA TYR A 229 -4.26 5.21 -0.34
C TYR A 229 -4.87 6.59 -0.60
N ILE A 230 -5.99 6.68 -1.33
CA ILE A 230 -6.68 7.96 -1.57
C ILE A 230 -7.04 8.64 -0.23
N ARG A 231 -7.61 7.88 0.71
CA ARG A 231 -7.99 8.39 2.03
C ARG A 231 -6.78 8.85 2.84
N MET A 232 -5.67 8.11 2.78
CA MET A 232 -4.43 8.50 3.43
C MET A 232 -3.87 9.81 2.86
N CYS A 233 -3.85 9.96 1.53
CA CYS A 233 -3.32 11.16 0.91
C CYS A 233 -4.04 12.41 1.40
N ARG A 234 -5.38 12.35 1.44
CA ARG A 234 -6.22 13.41 2.00
C ARG A 234 -5.90 13.68 3.48
N ASN A 235 -5.87 12.66 4.31
CA ASN A 235 -5.71 12.82 5.76
C ASN A 235 -4.30 13.27 6.18
N GLN A 236 -3.26 12.91 5.41
CA GLN A 236 -1.87 13.22 5.71
C GLN A 236 -1.35 14.44 4.92
N HIS A 237 -2.19 14.98 4.02
CA HIS A 237 -1.90 16.11 3.15
C HIS A 237 -0.60 15.90 2.35
N CYS A 238 -0.44 14.71 1.76
CA CYS A 238 0.71 14.37 0.90
C CYS A 238 0.40 13.19 -0.03
N PHE A 239 1.18 13.05 -1.09
CA PHE A 239 1.30 11.83 -1.88
C PHE A 239 2.54 11.06 -1.44
N ARG A 240 2.50 9.74 -1.61
CA ARG A 240 3.53 8.84 -1.09
C ARG A 240 3.91 7.77 -2.08
N ALA A 241 5.20 7.63 -2.33
CA ALA A 241 5.76 6.61 -3.21
C ALA A 241 6.79 5.77 -2.44
N ARG A 242 6.71 4.43 -2.53
CA ARG A 242 7.76 3.56 -2.01
C ARG A 242 8.96 3.56 -2.95
N VAL A 243 10.14 3.92 -2.45
CA VAL A 243 11.35 4.11 -3.26
C VAL A 243 12.44 3.07 -2.99
N SER A 244 12.16 2.07 -2.15
CA SER A 244 13.02 0.90 -1.99
C SER A 244 12.20 -0.40 -1.83
N PRO A 245 12.81 -1.58 -2.07
CA PRO A 245 12.09 -2.85 -2.07
C PRO A 245 11.39 -3.21 -0.77
N LYS A 246 10.31 -3.97 -0.86
CA LYS A 246 9.73 -4.63 0.34
C LYS A 246 10.73 -5.69 0.84
N PRO A 247 11.07 -5.75 2.14
CA PRO A 247 12.10 -6.66 2.64
C PRO A 247 11.91 -8.13 2.25
N TRP A 248 10.67 -8.63 2.31
CA TRP A 248 10.40 -10.05 2.00
C TRP A 248 10.58 -10.40 0.52
N ARG A 249 10.55 -9.42 -0.39
CA ARG A 249 10.81 -9.68 -1.82
C ARG A 249 12.30 -9.81 -2.13
N ILE A 250 13.15 -9.30 -1.24
CA ILE A 250 14.61 -9.40 -1.35
C ILE A 250 15.21 -10.42 -0.38
N GLY A 251 14.36 -11.25 0.25
CA GLY A 251 14.76 -12.30 1.18
C GLY A 251 15.12 -11.82 2.59
N ILE A 252 14.59 -10.66 3.01
CA ILE A 252 14.81 -10.11 4.36
C ILE A 252 13.51 -10.11 5.16
N ASP A 253 13.59 -10.57 6.41
CA ASP A 253 12.48 -10.50 7.35
C ASP A 253 12.05 -9.07 7.66
N ARG A 254 10.80 -8.90 8.10
CA ARG A 254 10.28 -7.58 8.54
C ARG A 254 11.17 -6.96 9.61
N ILE A 255 11.28 -5.63 9.56
CA ILE A 255 12.05 -4.80 10.49
C ILE A 255 11.85 -5.18 11.96
N VAL A 256 12.97 -5.15 12.69
CA VAL A 256 13.05 -5.34 14.15
C VAL A 256 13.45 -4.02 14.82
N PRO A 257 13.11 -3.80 16.11
CA PRO A 257 12.38 -4.68 17.02
C PRO A 257 10.89 -4.84 16.64
N ARG A 258 10.21 -5.85 17.19
CA ARG A 258 8.75 -6.03 17.05
C ARG A 258 8.03 -5.74 18.38
N PRO A 259 6.94 -4.94 18.40
CA PRO A 259 6.45 -4.12 17.29
C PRO A 259 7.42 -2.96 16.98
N GLY A 260 7.66 -2.70 15.69
CA GLY A 260 8.62 -1.70 15.19
C GLY A 260 8.00 -0.32 14.95
N VAL A 261 7.05 0.08 15.80
CA VAL A 261 6.28 1.31 15.64
C VAL A 261 7.12 2.49 16.15
N TRP A 262 7.37 3.47 15.28
CA TRP A 262 8.16 4.66 15.60
C TRP A 262 7.50 5.53 16.69
N PRO A 263 8.22 6.21 17.59
CA PRO A 263 9.65 6.07 17.87
C PRO A 263 9.97 4.74 18.57
N ILE A 264 11.16 4.21 18.30
CA ILE A 264 11.67 3.01 18.96
C ILE A 264 12.38 3.42 20.26
N ARG A 265 12.16 2.66 21.33
CA ARG A 265 12.86 2.90 22.61
C ARG A 265 14.38 2.76 22.43
N ASN A 266 15.14 3.61 23.10
CA ASN A 266 16.60 3.67 22.98
C ASN A 266 17.27 2.30 23.19
N GLU A 267 16.81 1.51 24.16
CA GLU A 267 17.36 0.17 24.44
C GLU A 267 17.23 -0.82 23.25
N ARG A 268 16.30 -0.56 22.31
CA ARG A 268 16.04 -1.42 21.15
C ARG A 268 16.56 -0.82 19.83
N MET A 269 17.12 0.38 19.86
CA MET A 269 17.70 1.03 18.69
C MET A 269 18.86 0.25 18.06
N PRO A 270 19.78 -0.39 18.82
CA PRO A 270 20.88 -1.15 18.21
C PRO A 270 20.39 -2.25 17.25
N ALA A 271 19.39 -3.03 17.66
CA ALA A 271 18.80 -4.07 16.81
C ALA A 271 18.16 -3.50 15.52
N ARG A 272 17.55 -2.31 15.60
CA ARG A 272 17.01 -1.62 14.42
C ARG A 272 18.13 -1.20 13.47
N ILE A 273 19.19 -0.58 14.00
CA ILE A 273 20.33 -0.10 13.21
C ILE A 273 20.98 -1.25 12.45
N ASP A 274 21.21 -2.38 13.12
CA ASP A 274 21.80 -3.56 12.48
C ASP A 274 20.91 -4.14 11.38
N TRP A 275 19.60 -4.20 11.62
CA TRP A 275 18.64 -4.61 10.60
C TRP A 275 18.66 -3.65 9.40
N VAL A 276 18.68 -2.33 9.64
CA VAL A 276 18.72 -1.31 8.59
C VAL A 276 19.99 -1.45 7.74
N LYS A 277 21.15 -1.62 8.36
CA LYS A 277 22.42 -1.86 7.64
C LYS A 277 22.34 -3.09 6.74
N LYS A 278 21.81 -4.21 7.26
CA LYS A 278 21.60 -5.44 6.47
C LYS A 278 20.65 -5.21 5.31
N TYR A 279 19.54 -4.51 5.57
CA TYR A 279 18.53 -4.20 4.57
C TYR A 279 19.07 -3.30 3.46
N ASP A 280 19.72 -2.18 3.80
CA ASP A 280 20.21 -1.21 2.83
C ASP A 280 21.28 -1.85 1.91
N ARG A 281 22.16 -2.70 2.46
CA ARG A 281 23.14 -3.47 1.65
C ARG A 281 22.46 -4.39 0.63
N ARG A 282 21.39 -5.10 1.03
CA ARG A 282 20.70 -6.04 0.14
C ARG A 282 19.81 -5.32 -0.87
N ALA A 283 19.09 -4.28 -0.43
CA ALA A 283 18.23 -3.48 -1.28
C ALA A 283 19.01 -2.78 -2.40
N ALA A 284 20.30 -2.50 -2.19
CA ALA A 284 21.20 -1.94 -3.20
C ALA A 284 21.48 -2.85 -4.42
N HIS A 285 20.84 -4.00 -4.55
CA HIS A 285 20.91 -4.84 -5.76
C HIS A 285 19.60 -4.89 -6.55
N PHE A 286 18.59 -4.13 -6.12
CA PHE A 286 17.24 -4.15 -6.70
C PHE A 286 16.77 -2.74 -7.04
N ALA A 287 15.81 -2.66 -7.95
CA ALA A 287 15.05 -1.45 -8.22
C ALA A 287 13.66 -1.55 -7.55
N ALA A 288 13.13 -0.44 -7.04
CA ALA A 288 11.78 -0.43 -6.47
C ALA A 288 10.69 -0.40 -7.56
N CYS A 289 11.01 0.23 -8.68
CA CYS A 289 10.22 0.25 -9.91
C CYS A 289 11.17 0.42 -11.11
N ARG A 290 10.64 0.26 -12.33
CA ARG A 290 11.36 0.51 -13.58
C ARG A 290 10.59 1.51 -14.42
N PHE A 291 11.25 2.51 -14.99
CA PHE A 291 10.61 3.43 -15.93
C PHE A 291 10.15 2.67 -17.19
N VAL A 292 8.94 2.97 -17.66
CA VAL A 292 8.33 2.31 -18.84
C VAL A 292 8.20 3.30 -19.98
N LYS A 293 7.41 4.36 -19.81
CA LYS A 293 7.19 5.38 -20.83
C LYS A 293 6.56 6.65 -20.25
N GLU A 294 6.63 7.71 -21.04
CA GLU A 294 5.84 8.94 -20.88
C GLU A 294 4.57 8.88 -21.73
N LEU A 295 3.49 9.48 -21.24
CA LEU A 295 2.20 9.53 -21.90
C LEU A 295 1.59 10.93 -21.81
N GLY A 296 1.07 11.44 -22.93
CA GLY A 296 0.30 12.68 -22.99
C GLY A 296 1.08 13.89 -23.47
N SER A 297 0.76 15.06 -22.93
CA SER A 297 1.14 16.37 -23.50
C SER A 297 2.64 16.69 -23.50
N GLY A 298 3.46 15.93 -22.78
CA GLY A 298 4.88 16.21 -22.56
C GLY A 298 5.15 17.43 -21.66
N LYS A 299 4.11 18.19 -21.26
CA LYS A 299 4.26 19.35 -20.39
C LYS A 299 4.71 18.93 -19.00
N SER A 300 5.62 19.69 -18.40
CA SER A 300 6.04 19.47 -17.02
C SER A 300 6.32 20.79 -16.32
N VAL A 301 6.15 20.78 -15.00
CA VAL A 301 6.55 21.90 -14.14
C VAL A 301 7.91 21.61 -13.49
N VAL A 302 8.61 22.64 -13.02
CA VAL A 302 9.95 22.48 -12.42
C VAL A 302 9.91 21.51 -11.24
N LYS A 303 8.91 21.64 -10.38
CA LYS A 303 8.76 20.83 -9.17
C LYS A 303 8.60 19.34 -9.46
N THR A 304 7.77 18.97 -10.44
CA THR A 304 7.55 17.56 -10.80
C THR A 304 8.80 16.95 -11.41
N ARG A 305 9.59 17.71 -12.18
CA ARG A 305 10.89 17.27 -12.70
C ARG A 305 11.93 17.04 -11.59
N GLN A 306 12.02 17.93 -10.61
CA GLN A 306 12.90 17.76 -9.45
C GLN A 306 12.55 16.51 -8.65
N LEU A 307 11.26 16.31 -8.38
CA LEU A 307 10.81 15.11 -7.68
C LEU A 307 11.02 13.84 -8.51
N GLN A 308 10.79 13.90 -9.81
CA GLN A 308 11.01 12.78 -10.71
C GLN A 308 12.48 12.35 -10.69
N ALA A 309 13.43 13.29 -10.77
CA ALA A 309 14.85 12.95 -10.66
C ALA A 309 15.18 12.26 -9.33
N LEU A 310 14.68 12.78 -8.21
CA LEU A 310 14.88 12.17 -6.89
C LEU A 310 14.24 10.78 -6.82
N HIS A 311 13.00 10.63 -7.28
CA HIS A 311 12.28 9.36 -7.32
C HIS A 311 13.04 8.34 -8.16
N ASP A 312 13.47 8.69 -9.37
CA ASP A 312 14.11 7.78 -10.31
C ASP A 312 15.48 7.34 -9.79
N GLN A 313 16.22 8.25 -9.16
CA GLN A 313 17.48 7.94 -8.47
C GLN A 313 17.26 6.96 -7.32
N MET A 314 16.33 7.25 -6.41
CA MET A 314 16.09 6.40 -5.23
C MET A 314 15.53 5.02 -5.61
N CYS A 315 14.57 4.99 -6.53
CA CYS A 315 13.98 3.75 -7.05
C CYS A 315 14.94 2.97 -7.94
N ARG A 316 15.98 3.62 -8.48
CA ARG A 316 16.86 3.10 -9.52
C ARG A 316 16.08 2.71 -10.78
N ALA A 317 15.16 3.58 -11.17
CA ALA A 317 14.13 3.31 -12.17
C ALA A 317 14.69 2.95 -13.55
N GLU A 318 15.90 3.41 -13.88
CA GLU A 318 16.55 3.20 -15.18
C GLU A 318 17.74 2.22 -15.10
N SER A 319 18.00 1.61 -13.93
CA SER A 319 19.21 0.82 -13.69
C SER A 319 19.24 -0.56 -14.35
N GLY A 320 18.11 -1.04 -14.90
CA GLY A 320 17.99 -2.42 -15.40
C GLY A 320 17.98 -3.52 -14.33
N LEU A 321 18.11 -3.17 -13.05
CA LEU A 321 18.08 -4.13 -11.94
C LEU A 321 16.73 -4.87 -11.86
N GLU A 322 16.75 -6.01 -11.17
CA GLU A 322 15.54 -6.77 -10.83
C GLU A 322 14.61 -5.92 -9.94
N ILE A 323 13.31 -5.95 -10.22
CA ILE A 323 12.32 -5.16 -9.49
C ILE A 323 11.84 -5.95 -8.26
N ALA A 324 11.90 -5.33 -7.08
CA ALA A 324 11.43 -5.90 -5.81
C ALA A 324 10.75 -4.85 -4.92
#